data_AF-A0A1T4MIV8-F1
#
_entry.id   AF-A0A1T4MIV8-F1
#
_cell.length_a   1.000
_cell.length_b   1.000
_cell.length_c   1.000
_cell.angle_alpha   90.00
_cell.angle_beta   90.00
_cell.angle_gamma   90.00
#
_symmetry.space_group_name_H-M   'P 1'
#
loop_
_entity.id
_entity.type
_entity.pdbx_description
1 polymer ?
#
loop_
_entity_poly.entity_id
_entity_poly.type
_entity_poly.pdbx_seq_one_letter_code
_entity_poly.pdbx_strand_id
1 'polypeptide(L)'
;MAIKDYLNWKVIVGVFILLIVFSVGAIEYTSTPQFCNSCHVMDEAYQTWENTTHKDVNCLKCHADSGIIGKVKVKIAGTRQLYQVVTNNVPEEIVAHVPDKRCIKCHKDIGQVSKVENIKIPHDSHMEKDLECVTCHEDVVHAESLKASKPSMDTCAKCHDVTDINNCAQCHSTD
;
A
#
# COMPACT_ATOMS: atom_id res chain seq x y z
N MET A 1 -41.75 -0.86 -39.63
CA MET A 1 -40.28 -0.71 -39.54
C MET A 1 -39.88 -0.15 -38.17
N ALA A 2 -40.40 1.02 -37.76
CA ALA A 2 -40.07 1.69 -36.48
C ALA A 2 -40.13 0.86 -35.17
N ILE A 3 -41.06 -0.09 -35.01
CA ILE A 3 -41.19 -0.89 -33.77
C ILE A 3 -40.06 -1.91 -33.63
N LYS A 4 -39.59 -2.49 -34.74
CA LYS A 4 -38.49 -3.48 -34.76
C LYS A 4 -37.16 -2.78 -34.45
N ASP A 5 -36.98 -1.58 -34.98
CA ASP A 5 -35.79 -0.75 -34.73
C ASP A 5 -35.76 -0.23 -33.28
N TYR A 6 -36.93 0.13 -32.73
CA TYR A 6 -37.08 0.50 -31.31
C TYR A 6 -36.83 -0.67 -30.35
N LEU A 7 -37.28 -1.87 -30.70
CA LEU A 7 -37.04 -3.09 -29.91
C LEU A 7 -35.56 -3.49 -29.96
N ASN A 8 -34.91 -3.40 -31.11
CA ASN A 8 -33.47 -3.65 -31.28
C ASN A 8 -32.62 -2.64 -30.49
N TRP A 9 -32.99 -1.35 -30.48
CA TRP A 9 -32.29 -0.32 -29.71
C TRP A 9 -32.34 -0.60 -28.19
N LYS A 10 -33.50 -0.99 -27.65
CA LYS A 10 -33.63 -1.37 -26.23
C LYS A 10 -32.77 -2.57 -25.85
N VAL A 11 -32.70 -3.58 -26.72
CA VAL A 11 -31.85 -4.75 -26.51
C VAL A 11 -30.37 -4.36 -26.49
N ILE A 12 -29.93 -3.53 -27.44
CA ILE A 12 -28.55 -3.03 -27.50
C ILE A 12 -28.19 -2.26 -26.23
N VAL A 13 -29.06 -1.33 -25.79
CA VAL A 13 -28.86 -0.57 -24.55
C VAL A 13 -28.83 -1.49 -23.33
N GLY A 14 -29.73 -2.47 -23.26
CA GLY A 14 -29.76 -3.45 -22.17
C GLY A 14 -28.47 -4.28 -22.09
N VAL A 15 -27.97 -4.77 -23.22
CA VAL A 15 -26.69 -5.51 -23.29
C VAL A 15 -25.52 -4.61 -22.87
N PHE A 16 -25.50 -3.36 -23.34
CA PHE A 16 -24.43 -2.43 -23.00
C PHE A 16 -24.38 -2.11 -21.50
N ILE A 17 -25.55 -1.90 -20.87
CA ILE A 17 -25.65 -1.71 -19.42
C ILE A 17 -25.16 -2.96 -18.68
N LEU A 18 -25.56 -4.15 -19.12
CA LEU A 18 -25.13 -5.41 -18.51
C LEU A 18 -23.61 -5.59 -18.58
N LEU A 19 -23.00 -5.27 -19.73
CA LEU A 19 -21.53 -5.31 -19.90
C LEU A 19 -20.82 -4.33 -18.97
N ILE A 20 -21.34 -3.12 -18.78
CA ILE A 20 -20.77 -2.14 -17.83
C ILE A 20 -20.87 -2.67 -16.41
N VAL A 21 -22.04 -3.14 -15.99
CA VAL A 21 -22.25 -3.67 -14.63
C VAL A 21 -21.31 -4.85 -14.36
N PHE A 22 -21.21 -5.79 -15.30
CA PHE A 22 -20.28 -6.91 -15.20
C PHE A 22 -18.82 -6.46 -15.11
N SER A 23 -18.42 -5.50 -15.95
CA SER A 23 -17.05 -4.98 -15.95
C SER A 23 -16.70 -4.29 -14.63
N VAL A 24 -17.61 -3.49 -14.07
CA VAL A 24 -17.41 -2.86 -12.75
C VAL A 24 -17.32 -3.93 -11.66
N GLY A 25 -18.20 -4.93 -11.68
CA GLY A 25 -18.15 -6.05 -10.74
C GLY A 25 -16.81 -6.80 -10.79
N ALA A 26 -16.33 -7.11 -11.99
CA ALA A 26 -15.02 -7.74 -12.19
C ALA A 26 -13.88 -6.83 -11.70
N ILE A 27 -13.95 -5.52 -11.94
CA ILE A 27 -12.96 -4.56 -11.48
C ILE A 27 -12.88 -4.51 -9.96
N GLU A 28 -14.02 -4.46 -9.27
CA GLU A 28 -14.05 -4.42 -7.80
C GLU A 28 -13.62 -5.75 -7.19
N TYR A 29 -14.08 -6.88 -7.75
CA TYR A 29 -13.66 -8.21 -7.30
C TYR A 29 -12.14 -8.41 -7.41
N THR A 30 -11.57 -8.06 -8.57
CA THR A 30 -10.11 -8.13 -8.82
C THR A 30 -9.30 -7.07 -8.06
N SER A 31 -9.97 -6.27 -7.21
CA SER A 31 -9.33 -5.28 -6.33
C SER A 31 -9.40 -5.69 -4.86
N THR A 32 -9.88 -6.89 -4.55
CA THR A 32 -9.99 -7.41 -3.17
C THR A 32 -8.70 -8.07 -2.69
N PRO A 33 -8.41 -8.07 -1.38
CA PRO A 33 -7.28 -8.80 -0.82
C PRO A 33 -7.34 -10.30 -1.15
N GLN A 34 -8.54 -10.89 -1.15
CA GLN A 34 -8.75 -12.31 -1.46
C GLN A 34 -8.37 -12.64 -2.91
N PHE A 35 -8.65 -11.74 -3.87
CA PHE A 35 -8.20 -11.93 -5.24
C PHE A 35 -6.68 -11.83 -5.35
N CYS A 36 -6.05 -10.88 -4.65
CA CYS A 36 -4.59 -10.80 -4.58
C CYS A 36 -3.97 -12.08 -4.01
N ASN A 37 -4.60 -12.70 -3.02
CA ASN A 37 -4.20 -13.98 -2.44
C ASN A 37 -4.60 -15.22 -3.27
N SER A 38 -5.08 -15.04 -4.50
CA SER A 38 -5.42 -16.18 -5.37
C SER A 38 -4.19 -16.83 -6.01
N CYS A 39 -3.01 -16.20 -5.88
CA CYS A 39 -1.74 -16.71 -6.34
C CYS A 39 -0.82 -16.96 -5.15
N HIS A 40 -0.21 -18.14 -5.09
CA HIS A 40 0.68 -18.54 -3.98
C HIS A 40 1.87 -17.60 -3.71
N VAL A 41 2.33 -16.86 -4.73
CA VAL A 41 3.42 -15.86 -4.59
C VAL A 41 3.02 -14.68 -3.70
N MET A 42 1.72 -14.52 -3.43
CA MET A 42 1.19 -13.48 -2.54
C MET A 42 0.84 -14.01 -1.14
N ASP A 43 0.97 -15.32 -0.87
CA ASP A 43 0.51 -15.93 0.38
C ASP A 43 1.15 -15.28 1.61
N GLU A 44 2.46 -15.05 1.57
CA GLU A 44 3.21 -14.44 2.67
C GLU A 44 2.78 -13.00 2.92
N ALA A 45 2.70 -12.19 1.85
CA ALA A 45 2.26 -10.81 1.92
C ALA A 45 0.82 -10.68 2.43
N TYR A 46 -0.07 -11.63 2.09
CA TYR A 46 -1.43 -11.67 2.59
C TYR A 46 -1.48 -12.07 4.07
N GLN A 47 -0.77 -13.10 4.48
CA GLN A 47 -0.75 -13.58 5.88
C GLN A 47 -0.16 -12.54 6.83
N THR A 48 0.91 -11.87 6.42
CA THR A 48 1.49 -10.77 7.21
C THR A 48 0.51 -9.62 7.34
N TRP A 49 -0.13 -9.20 6.23
CA TRP A 49 -1.19 -8.17 6.24
C TRP A 49 -2.33 -8.52 7.21
N GLU A 50 -2.84 -9.76 7.17
CA GLU A 50 -3.94 -10.25 8.01
C GLU A 50 -3.62 -10.18 9.51
N ASN A 51 -2.33 -10.23 9.87
CA ASN A 51 -1.85 -10.16 11.24
C ASN A 51 -1.40 -8.76 11.69
N THR A 52 -1.58 -7.73 10.86
CA THR A 52 -1.20 -6.34 11.19
C THR A 52 -2.38 -5.49 11.66
N THR A 53 -2.09 -4.27 12.10
CA THR A 53 -3.10 -3.22 12.37
C THR A 53 -3.84 -2.76 11.11
N HIS A 54 -3.35 -3.12 9.92
CA HIS A 54 -3.90 -2.75 8.63
C HIS A 54 -4.71 -3.87 7.96
N LYS A 55 -5.00 -4.97 8.66
CA LYS A 55 -5.77 -6.12 8.13
C LYS A 55 -7.19 -5.79 7.62
N ASP A 56 -7.74 -4.63 8.00
CA ASP A 56 -9.04 -4.16 7.51
C ASP A 56 -8.91 -3.11 6.39
N VAL A 57 -7.68 -2.79 5.98
CA VAL A 57 -7.36 -1.84 4.92
C VAL A 57 -7.06 -2.60 3.63
N ASN A 58 -7.87 -2.36 2.60
CA ASN A 58 -7.70 -2.99 1.29
C ASN A 58 -6.31 -2.70 0.67
N CYS A 59 -5.67 -3.71 0.08
CA CYS A 59 -4.33 -3.64 -0.51
C CYS A 59 -4.13 -2.44 -1.45
N LEU A 60 -5.12 -2.12 -2.29
CA LEU A 60 -5.02 -1.02 -3.26
C LEU A 60 -4.99 0.37 -2.61
N LYS A 61 -5.34 0.52 -1.33
CA LYS A 61 -5.19 1.80 -0.62
C LYS A 61 -3.73 2.21 -0.51
N CYS A 62 -2.81 1.24 -0.46
CA CYS A 62 -1.37 1.44 -0.46
C CYS A 62 -0.76 1.19 -1.85
N HIS A 63 -1.11 0.08 -2.50
CA HIS A 63 -0.47 -0.37 -3.73
C HIS A 63 -1.03 0.26 -5.03
N ALA A 64 -2.04 1.12 -4.96
CA ALA A 64 -2.59 1.79 -6.14
C ALA A 64 -2.71 3.31 -6.01
N ASP A 65 -2.54 3.99 -7.14
CA ASP A 65 -2.93 5.38 -7.33
C ASP A 65 -4.44 5.58 -7.05
N SER A 66 -4.82 6.76 -6.56
CA SER A 66 -6.23 7.07 -6.34
C SER A 66 -6.94 7.37 -7.66
N GLY A 67 -8.27 7.22 -7.66
CA GLY A 67 -9.10 7.50 -8.81
C GLY A 67 -9.01 6.42 -9.90
N ILE A 68 -9.69 6.69 -11.02
CA ILE A 68 -9.85 5.73 -12.12
C ILE A 68 -8.49 5.42 -12.77
N ILE A 69 -7.66 6.45 -12.98
CA ILE A 69 -6.33 6.28 -13.57
C ILE A 69 -5.49 5.30 -12.76
N GLY A 70 -5.53 5.40 -11.42
CA GLY A 70 -4.79 4.49 -10.57
C GLY A 70 -5.30 3.06 -10.59
N LYS A 71 -6.63 2.88 -10.64
CA LYS A 71 -7.25 1.56 -10.86
C LYS A 71 -6.81 0.93 -12.20
N VAL A 72 -6.69 1.73 -13.26
CA VAL A 72 -6.21 1.23 -14.56
C VAL A 72 -4.74 0.85 -14.50
N LYS A 73 -3.88 1.71 -13.93
CA LYS A 73 -2.43 1.44 -13.79
C LYS A 73 -2.16 0.16 -13.03
N VAL A 74 -2.81 -0.05 -11.88
CA VAL A 74 -2.57 -1.25 -11.06
C VAL A 74 -3.05 -2.52 -11.77
N LYS A 75 -4.09 -2.44 -12.59
CA LYS A 75 -4.54 -3.59 -13.41
C LYS A 75 -3.57 -3.92 -14.53
N ILE A 76 -2.97 -2.92 -15.18
CA ILE A 76 -1.89 -3.13 -16.16
C ILE A 76 -0.64 -3.71 -15.47
N ALA A 77 -0.33 -3.27 -14.25
CA ALA A 77 0.75 -3.89 -13.48
C ALA A 77 0.43 -5.35 -13.14
N GLY A 78 -0.82 -5.65 -12.75
CA GLY A 78 -1.29 -7.01 -12.48
C GLY A 78 -1.19 -7.94 -13.69
N THR A 79 -1.42 -7.46 -14.92
CA THR A 79 -1.21 -8.31 -16.12
C THR A 79 0.26 -8.62 -16.36
N ARG A 80 1.18 -7.73 -15.99
CA ARG A 80 2.62 -8.01 -16.02
C ARG A 80 3.03 -9.03 -14.96
N GLN A 81 2.46 -8.93 -13.76
CA GLN A 81 2.68 -9.92 -12.69
C GLN A 81 2.15 -11.30 -13.10
N LEU A 82 0.96 -11.37 -13.71
CA LEU A 82 0.42 -12.61 -14.26
C LEU A 82 1.37 -13.22 -15.30
N TYR A 83 1.92 -12.40 -16.20
CA TYR A 83 2.91 -12.86 -17.17
C TYR A 83 4.17 -13.43 -16.49
N GLN A 84 4.69 -12.78 -15.45
CA GLN A 84 5.84 -13.26 -14.69
C GLN A 84 5.56 -14.63 -14.05
N VAL A 85 4.40 -14.79 -13.41
CA VAL A 85 4.00 -16.06 -12.79
C VAL A 85 3.84 -17.17 -13.83
N VAL A 86 3.11 -16.91 -14.93
CA VAL A 86 2.85 -17.92 -15.97
C VAL A 86 4.12 -18.32 -16.72
N THR A 87 5.08 -17.42 -16.87
CA THR A 87 6.37 -17.71 -17.52
C THR A 87 7.46 -18.15 -16.56
N ASN A 88 7.14 -18.31 -15.27
CA ASN A 88 8.08 -18.65 -14.21
C ASN A 88 9.29 -17.68 -14.11
N ASN A 89 9.07 -16.41 -14.41
CA ASN A 89 10.04 -15.32 -14.35
C ASN A 89 9.70 -14.35 -13.21
N VAL A 90 9.43 -14.89 -12.03
CA VAL A 90 9.20 -14.11 -10.80
C VAL A 90 10.57 -13.68 -10.25
N PRO A 91 10.76 -12.40 -9.88
CA PRO A 91 12.02 -11.95 -9.28
C PRO A 91 12.26 -12.65 -7.93
N GLU A 92 13.52 -12.78 -7.55
CA GLU A 92 13.92 -13.35 -6.25
C GLU A 92 13.36 -12.53 -5.07
N GLU A 93 13.29 -11.21 -5.24
CA GLU A 93 12.73 -10.29 -4.25
C GLU A 93 11.56 -9.49 -4.86
N ILE A 94 10.43 -9.44 -4.15
CA ILE A 94 9.23 -8.71 -4.57
C ILE A 94 9.12 -7.43 -3.74
N VAL A 95 9.69 -6.35 -4.25
CA VAL A 95 9.64 -5.03 -3.59
C VAL A 95 8.55 -4.17 -4.21
N ALA A 96 7.69 -3.60 -3.36
CA ALA A 96 6.69 -2.63 -3.76
C ALA A 96 7.00 -1.26 -3.16
N HIS A 97 7.17 -0.26 -4.02
CA HIS A 97 7.31 1.13 -3.56
C HIS A 97 5.96 1.73 -3.17
N VAL A 98 5.82 2.13 -1.91
CA VAL A 98 4.61 2.73 -1.33
C VAL A 98 4.93 4.16 -0.88
N PRO A 99 4.55 5.19 -1.67
CA PRO A 99 4.91 6.56 -1.35
C PRO A 99 4.07 7.13 -0.20
N ASP A 100 4.62 8.08 0.55
CA ASP A 100 4.02 8.70 1.75
C ASP A 100 2.61 9.25 1.58
N LYS A 101 2.32 9.73 0.37
CA LYS A 101 0.97 10.18 -0.02
C LYS A 101 -0.11 9.09 0.16
N ARG A 102 0.27 7.83 0.34
CA ARG A 102 -0.62 6.72 0.71
C ARG A 102 -0.97 6.76 2.19
N CYS A 103 0.05 6.90 3.03
CA CYS A 103 -0.04 6.92 4.48
C CYS A 103 -0.87 8.13 4.96
N ILE A 104 -0.53 9.34 4.48
CA ILE A 104 -1.14 10.60 4.92
C ILE A 104 -2.60 10.79 4.47
N LYS A 105 -3.16 9.88 3.66
CA LYS A 105 -4.60 9.88 3.38
C LYS A 105 -5.43 9.53 4.62
N CYS A 106 -4.89 8.65 5.45
CA CYS A 106 -5.51 8.21 6.70
C CYS A 106 -4.80 8.82 7.92
N HIS A 107 -3.47 8.91 7.89
CA HIS A 107 -2.64 9.49 8.95
C HIS A 107 -2.40 10.98 8.69
N LYS A 108 -3.45 11.80 8.81
CA LYS A 108 -3.37 13.25 8.51
C LYS A 108 -2.69 14.06 9.61
N ASP A 109 -2.80 13.59 10.85
CA ASP A 109 -2.35 14.30 12.05
C ASP A 109 -1.12 13.62 12.66
N ILE A 110 -0.06 13.42 11.86
CA ILE A 110 1.19 12.77 12.30
C ILE A 110 2.00 13.57 13.34
N GLY A 111 1.56 14.80 13.64
CA GLY A 111 2.20 15.72 14.57
C GLY A 111 3.57 16.21 14.06
N GLN A 112 3.95 17.44 14.41
CA GLN A 112 5.29 17.96 14.06
C GLN A 112 6.39 17.13 14.72
N VAL A 113 6.12 16.64 15.94
CA VAL A 113 6.98 15.73 16.70
C VAL A 113 6.12 14.64 17.31
N SER A 114 6.44 13.38 17.01
CA SER A 114 5.85 12.23 17.69
C SER A 114 6.75 11.77 18.83
N LYS A 115 6.15 11.24 19.90
CA LYS A 115 6.86 10.56 20.98
C LYS A 115 6.53 9.07 20.94
N VAL A 116 7.56 8.24 20.79
CA VAL A 116 7.45 6.79 20.93
C VAL A 116 8.29 6.39 22.12
N GLU A 117 7.64 6.02 23.23
CA GLU A 117 8.29 5.82 24.52
C GLU A 117 9.10 7.07 24.92
N ASN A 118 10.42 6.94 25.03
CA ASN A 118 11.32 8.02 25.34
C ASN A 118 11.96 8.64 24.09
N ILE A 119 11.59 8.30 22.86
CA ILE A 119 12.18 8.88 21.64
C ILE A 119 11.29 10.01 21.10
N LYS A 120 11.90 11.14 20.71
CA LYS A 120 11.24 12.26 20.02
C LYS A 120 11.61 12.24 18.55
N ILE A 121 10.62 12.13 17.67
CA ILE A 121 10.83 12.10 16.22
C ILE A 121 10.17 13.33 15.59
N PRO A 122 10.94 14.34 15.13
CA PRO A 122 10.39 15.48 14.41
C PRO A 122 10.08 15.08 12.95
N HIS A 123 8.83 14.71 12.65
CA HIS A 123 8.44 14.26 11.32
C HIS A 123 8.69 15.34 10.25
N ASP A 124 8.39 16.61 10.54
CA ASP A 124 8.57 17.72 9.60
C ASP A 124 10.03 17.78 9.10
N SER A 125 11.00 17.72 10.00
CA SER A 125 12.43 17.79 9.65
C SER A 125 12.91 16.61 8.82
N HIS A 126 12.33 15.42 9.01
CA HIS A 126 12.67 14.23 8.22
C HIS A 126 11.99 14.27 6.84
N MET A 127 10.73 14.70 6.78
CA MET A 127 9.97 14.84 5.53
C MET A 127 10.54 15.95 4.63
N GLU A 128 11.07 17.04 5.20
CA GLU A 128 11.81 18.08 4.46
C GLU A 128 13.11 17.56 3.81
N LYS A 129 13.59 16.39 4.23
CA LYS A 129 14.72 15.67 3.61
C LYS A 129 14.27 14.59 2.63
N ASP A 130 13.01 14.64 2.20
CA ASP A 130 12.37 13.68 1.28
C ASP A 130 12.43 12.22 1.80
N LEU A 131 12.47 12.03 3.13
CA LEU A 131 12.42 10.69 3.73
C LEU A 131 10.99 10.18 3.74
N GLU A 132 10.81 8.97 3.19
CA GLU A 132 9.52 8.30 3.17
C GLU A 132 9.18 7.68 4.53
N CYS A 133 7.90 7.65 4.89
CA CYS A 133 7.33 7.04 6.08
C CYS A 133 7.87 5.64 6.33
N VAL A 134 7.94 4.81 5.28
CA VAL A 134 8.40 3.42 5.33
C VAL A 134 9.90 3.27 5.59
N THR A 135 10.66 4.37 5.55
CA THR A 135 12.09 4.39 5.91
C THR A 135 12.30 4.09 7.39
N CYS A 136 11.41 4.60 8.25
CA CYS A 136 11.46 4.40 9.69
C CYS A 136 10.36 3.45 10.16
N HIS A 137 9.16 3.55 9.56
CA HIS A 137 8.09 2.57 9.73
C HIS A 137 8.30 1.42 8.74
N GLU A 138 9.43 0.73 8.89
CA GLU A 138 9.72 -0.48 8.13
C GLU A 138 8.66 -1.55 8.46
N ASP A 139 8.29 -2.33 7.45
CA ASP A 139 7.44 -3.51 7.60
C ASP A 139 6.06 -3.30 8.24
N VAL A 140 5.44 -2.13 8.09
CA VAL A 140 4.11 -1.81 8.67
C VAL A 140 3.04 -2.90 8.40
N VAL A 141 3.08 -3.47 7.19
CA VAL A 141 2.06 -4.40 6.69
C VAL A 141 2.64 -5.77 6.32
N HIS A 142 3.92 -5.85 5.99
CA HIS A 142 4.56 -7.07 5.49
C HIS A 142 5.73 -7.54 6.37
N ALA A 143 5.64 -7.34 7.69
CA ALA A 143 6.66 -7.80 8.62
C ALA A 143 6.70 -9.31 8.79
N GLU A 144 7.91 -9.87 8.81
CA GLU A 144 8.16 -11.22 9.32
C GLU A 144 7.81 -11.35 10.82
N SER A 145 7.80 -10.24 11.58
CA SER A 145 7.47 -10.25 13.02
C SER A 145 6.39 -9.23 13.38
N LEU A 146 5.45 -9.65 14.23
CA LEU A 146 4.34 -8.82 14.75
C LEU A 146 4.77 -7.58 15.57
N LYS A 147 6.07 -7.28 15.65
CA LYS A 147 6.66 -6.22 16.48
C LYS A 147 7.14 -5.00 15.68
N ALA A 148 7.13 -5.05 14.35
CA ALA A 148 7.67 -3.94 13.56
C ALA A 148 6.71 -2.74 13.56
N SER A 149 7.15 -1.67 14.20
CA SER A 149 6.53 -0.33 14.23
C SER A 149 7.47 0.68 14.89
N LYS A 150 8.42 0.20 15.69
CA LYS A 150 9.40 1.04 16.39
C LYS A 150 10.73 1.05 15.61
N PRO A 151 11.23 2.23 15.20
CA PRO A 151 12.55 2.33 14.61
C PRO A 151 13.61 1.93 15.64
N SER A 152 14.64 1.22 15.20
CA SER A 152 15.79 0.89 16.04
C SER A 152 16.80 2.03 16.01
N MET A 153 17.76 2.01 16.94
CA MET A 153 18.92 2.91 16.86
C MET A 153 19.70 2.72 15.56
N ASP A 154 19.73 1.52 14.99
CA ASP A 154 20.38 1.24 13.70
C ASP A 154 19.66 1.98 12.56
N THR A 155 18.33 2.12 12.60
CA THR A 155 17.59 2.94 11.64
C THR A 155 18.07 4.38 11.67
N CYS A 156 18.27 4.95 12.87
CA CYS A 156 18.80 6.31 13.04
C CYS A 156 20.26 6.41 12.58
N ALA A 157 21.08 5.40 12.88
CA ALA A 157 22.51 5.34 12.56
C ALA A 157 22.81 5.36 11.06
N LYS A 158 21.82 5.05 10.22
CA LYS A 158 21.93 5.17 8.74
C LYS A 158 22.26 6.61 8.31
N CYS A 159 21.82 7.62 9.09
CA CYS A 159 21.97 9.03 8.75
C CYS A 159 22.55 9.90 9.89
N HIS A 160 22.33 9.52 11.15
CA HIS A 160 22.77 10.25 12.33
C HIS A 160 23.95 9.55 13.01
N ASP A 161 24.88 10.32 13.58
CA ASP A 161 25.88 9.76 14.48
C ASP A 161 25.24 9.47 15.85
N VAL A 162 25.05 8.18 16.15
CA VAL A 162 24.45 7.70 17.39
C VAL A 162 25.48 7.23 18.42
N THR A 163 26.77 7.42 18.15
CA THR A 163 27.85 6.91 19.01
C THR A 163 28.23 7.87 20.15
N ASP A 164 27.82 9.14 20.05
CA ASP A 164 28.08 10.14 21.09
C ASP A 164 27.10 10.01 22.27
N ILE A 165 27.55 9.28 23.28
CA ILE A 165 26.82 9.02 24.53
C ILE A 165 26.51 10.27 25.36
N ASN A 166 27.10 11.43 25.04
CA ASN A 166 26.82 12.68 25.77
C ASN A 166 25.59 13.40 25.21
N ASN A 167 25.09 12.99 24.05
CA ASN A 167 24.03 13.67 23.31
C ASN A 167 22.72 12.86 23.21
N CYS A 168 22.53 11.88 24.10
CA CYS A 168 21.32 11.05 24.15
C CYS A 168 20.02 11.88 24.22
N ALA A 169 20.03 13.01 24.92
CA ALA A 169 18.87 13.88 25.10
C ALA A 169 18.39 14.60 23.82
N GLN A 170 19.20 14.59 22.75
CA GLN A 170 18.80 15.13 21.45
C GLN A 170 17.67 14.30 20.84
N CYS A 171 17.72 12.98 21.03
CA CYS A 171 16.72 12.04 20.52
C CYS A 171 15.80 11.53 21.63
N HIS A 172 16.30 11.43 22.87
CA HIS A 172 15.55 10.85 23.99
C HIS A 172 14.97 11.92 24.94
N SER A 173 13.68 11.81 25.23
CA SER A 173 12.97 12.45 26.35
C SER A 173 13.58 12.03 27.68
N THR A 174 13.75 12.99 28.59
CA THR A 174 14.26 12.79 29.96
C THR A 174 13.17 13.01 31.03
N ASP A 175 11.96 13.28 30.56
CA ASP A 175 10.72 13.55 31.28
C ASP A 175 9.88 12.28 31.48
#